data_AF-A0A9P7GGD1-F1
#
_entry.id   AF-A0A9P7GGD1-F1
#
_cell.length_a   1.000
_cell.length_b   1.000
_cell.length_c   1.000
_cell.angle_alpha   90.00
_cell.angle_beta   90.00
_cell.angle_gamma   90.00
#
_symmetry.space_group_name_H-M   'P 1'
#
loop_
_entity.id
_entity.type
_entity.pdbx_description
1 polymer ?
#
loop_
_entity_poly.entity_id
_entity_poly.type
_entity_poly.pdbx_seq_one_letter_code
_entity_poly.pdbx_strand_id
1 'polypeptide(L)'
;MYITIGNIPKEIRSKPSNRAYVLLGYLPTTRLENVTNKAARRRLLANLYHACLGQILEPLNQHDGLRDLSRILEILDNFEADPAGFLQACKSAGVKPIVEPYWKDLPYVHIYCSITPNVLHQLYQGILKHLIQWIIAACGAAEIDARCRRLPPNHNIRLFMKGISTLSRVTGQEHDQMCRILLGLIIDAPLPNGMSNARLLSSVRSMLDFLYLAQYPVLTDETIKLLESALDDFHNNKAIFIDLGVRDSFNIPKLHWAQHYATAIKLYGTTDNVNTQYTEHLHIDLTEQAYAATNRKDEFPQMALWVERKEKILRHSQYIGWRQCGSPAAQQHEWSPPGLELDRKLHVAKRPSARNVTFEQISANYGAPFFRTAVARYVILTNKPNLRSNQVERRLWTTRIPFTKVSIWHRIKFLRTSISSTGASCTTTSDSIHVRPATKDKRGRLVPGQFDTALVNDSTGDTTGIDGMAPLPVLP
;
A
#
# COMPACT_ATOMS: atom_id res chain seq x y z
N MET A 1 14.88 11.32 12.22
CA MET A 1 13.55 11.35 12.83
C MET A 1 12.74 12.45 12.16
N TYR A 2 11.56 12.11 11.64
CA TYR A 2 10.65 13.07 11.03
C TYR A 2 9.42 13.26 11.90
N ILE A 3 8.86 14.46 11.92
CA ILE A 3 7.59 14.78 12.58
C ILE A 3 6.62 15.41 11.58
N THR A 4 5.32 15.31 11.86
CA THR A 4 4.25 15.97 11.13
C THR A 4 3.08 16.23 12.07
N ILE A 5 2.16 17.12 11.70
CA ILE A 5 0.98 17.43 12.51
C ILE A 5 -0.21 16.62 11.97
N GLY A 6 -0.86 15.85 12.86
CA GLY A 6 -1.92 14.91 12.48
C GLY A 6 -3.16 15.56 11.83
N ASN A 7 -3.43 16.82 12.13
CA ASN A 7 -4.53 17.59 11.56
C ASN A 7 -4.29 18.06 10.10
N ILE A 8 -3.08 17.92 9.55
CA ILE A 8 -2.80 18.23 8.14
C ILE A 8 -3.50 17.17 7.27
N PRO A 9 -4.36 17.57 6.30
CA PRO A 9 -5.06 16.64 5.40
C PRO A 9 -4.12 15.63 4.73
N LYS A 10 -4.55 14.36 4.66
CA LYS A 10 -3.68 13.26 4.20
C LYS A 10 -3.17 13.45 2.77
N GLU A 11 -3.94 14.07 1.90
CA GLU A 11 -3.58 14.42 0.51
C GLU A 11 -2.56 15.56 0.37
N ILE A 12 -2.37 16.34 1.45
CA ILE A 12 -1.28 17.31 1.56
C ILE A 12 -0.06 16.60 2.15
N ARG A 13 -0.26 15.82 3.21
CA ARG A 13 0.81 15.18 3.99
C ARG A 13 1.52 14.03 3.27
N SER A 14 0.83 13.31 2.40
CA SER A 14 1.38 12.24 1.56
C SER A 14 2.25 12.74 0.39
N LYS A 15 2.29 14.05 0.11
CA LYS A 15 3.08 14.64 -0.98
C LYS A 15 4.38 15.25 -0.42
N PRO A 16 5.57 14.67 -0.68
CA PRO A 16 6.84 15.22 -0.20
C PRO A 16 7.06 16.68 -0.59
N SER A 17 6.58 17.08 -1.77
CA SER A 17 6.62 18.46 -2.27
C SER A 17 5.98 19.49 -1.34
N ASN A 18 4.99 19.08 -0.55
CA ASN A 18 4.26 19.96 0.35
C ASN A 18 4.94 20.14 1.71
N ARG A 19 6.00 19.35 1.99
CA ARG A 19 6.81 19.42 3.23
C ARG A 19 6.01 19.49 4.53
N ALA A 20 4.89 18.75 4.60
CA ALA A 20 4.13 18.54 5.83
C ALA A 20 4.93 17.75 6.89
N TYR A 21 6.00 17.06 6.49
CA TYR A 21 6.97 16.43 7.36
C TYR A 21 8.22 17.30 7.50
N VAL A 22 8.74 17.42 8.72
CA VAL A 22 9.98 18.13 9.06
C VAL A 22 10.98 17.14 9.65
N LEU A 23 12.26 17.26 9.28
CA LEU A 23 13.35 16.51 9.91
C LEU A 23 13.73 17.17 11.25
N LEU A 24 13.46 16.51 12.38
CA LEU A 24 13.85 17.01 13.70
C LEU A 24 15.31 16.70 14.06
N GLY A 25 15.89 15.65 13.47
CA GLY A 25 17.30 15.30 13.74
C GLY A 25 17.65 13.87 13.29
N TYR A 26 18.94 13.57 13.24
CA TYR A 26 19.45 12.22 13.01
C TYR A 26 19.69 11.52 14.36
N LEU A 27 19.38 10.22 14.43
CA LEU A 27 19.64 9.41 15.62
C LEU A 27 20.93 8.59 15.40
N PRO A 28 21.76 8.38 16.44
CA PRO A 28 23.00 7.63 16.30
C PRO A 28 22.76 6.16 15.97
N THR A 29 23.51 5.63 15.00
CA THR A 29 23.42 4.24 14.51
C THR A 29 24.56 3.35 15.04
N THR A 30 25.21 3.77 16.14
CA THR A 30 26.35 3.06 16.72
C THR A 30 26.01 1.60 17.06
N ARG A 31 26.99 0.72 16.84
CA ARG A 31 26.86 -0.72 17.16
C ARG A 31 27.38 -1.07 18.55
N LEU A 32 28.06 -0.13 19.23
CA LEU A 32 28.73 -0.33 20.53
C LEU A 32 29.57 -1.62 20.57
N GLU A 33 30.40 -1.85 19.54
CA GLU A 33 31.09 -3.13 19.33
C GLU A 33 32.05 -3.49 20.48
N ASN A 34 32.61 -2.46 21.15
CA ASN A 34 33.44 -2.56 22.35
C ASN A 34 32.71 -3.18 23.56
N VAL A 35 31.38 -3.23 23.56
CA VAL A 35 30.59 -3.88 24.62
C VAL A 35 30.42 -5.37 24.27
N THR A 36 31.25 -6.21 24.90
CA THR A 36 31.29 -7.66 24.67
C THR A 36 30.01 -8.37 25.14
N ASN A 37 29.43 -7.95 26.26
CA ASN A 37 28.20 -8.56 26.80
C ASN A 37 26.97 -8.18 25.95
N LYS A 38 26.41 -9.15 25.22
CA LYS A 38 25.25 -8.98 24.32
C LYS A 38 23.96 -8.52 25.01
N ALA A 39 23.79 -8.73 26.31
CA ALA A 39 22.63 -8.23 27.06
C ALA A 39 22.85 -6.77 27.48
N ALA A 40 24.01 -6.45 28.04
CA ALA A 40 24.40 -5.07 28.39
C ALA A 40 24.40 -4.16 27.15
N ARG A 41 24.97 -4.61 26.03
CA ARG A 41 24.96 -3.87 24.76
C ARG A 41 23.55 -3.55 24.26
N ARG A 42 22.60 -4.49 24.39
CA ARG A 42 21.20 -4.27 24.02
C ARG A 42 20.51 -3.24 24.93
N ARG A 43 20.84 -3.19 26.22
CA ARG A 43 20.36 -2.14 27.13
C ARG A 43 20.98 -0.78 26.81
N LEU A 44 22.30 -0.70 26.63
CA LEU A 44 22.99 0.55 26.29
C LEU A 44 22.48 1.17 24.97
N LEU A 45 22.22 0.36 23.94
CA LEU A 45 21.61 0.85 22.70
C LEU A 45 20.17 1.38 22.91
N ALA A 46 19.40 0.78 23.82
CA ALA A 46 18.08 1.27 24.16
C ALA A 46 18.18 2.58 24.96
N ASN A 47 18.98 2.64 26.03
CA ASN A 47 19.16 3.83 26.85
C ASN A 47 19.70 5.01 26.01
N LEU A 48 20.65 4.77 25.09
CA LEU A 48 21.14 5.80 24.17
C LEU A 48 20.02 6.34 23.27
N TYR A 49 19.16 5.46 22.73
CA TYR A 49 18.00 5.87 21.94
C TYR A 49 17.00 6.71 22.78
N HIS A 50 16.75 6.32 24.03
CA HIS A 50 15.89 7.09 24.93
C HIS A 50 16.52 8.44 25.30
N ALA A 51 17.81 8.50 25.65
CA ALA A 51 18.50 9.76 25.95
C ALA A 51 18.49 10.73 24.75
N CYS A 52 18.74 10.25 23.52
CA CYS A 52 18.64 11.08 22.33
C CYS A 52 17.22 11.59 22.07
N LEU A 53 16.18 10.79 22.33
CA LEU A 53 14.80 11.26 22.19
C LEU A 53 14.40 12.24 23.31
N GLY A 54 14.92 12.07 24.53
CA GLY A 54 14.76 13.04 25.62
C GLY A 54 15.27 14.42 25.20
N GLN A 55 16.50 14.50 24.69
CA GLN A 55 17.08 15.76 24.21
C GLN A 55 16.31 16.39 23.03
N ILE A 56 15.75 15.59 22.10
CA ILE A 56 15.02 16.15 20.95
C ILE A 56 13.58 16.56 21.32
N LEU A 57 12.98 15.92 22.33
CA LEU A 57 11.57 16.11 22.71
C LEU A 57 11.38 16.88 24.04
N GLU A 58 12.47 17.30 24.69
CA GLU A 58 12.51 18.14 25.90
C GLU A 58 11.46 19.29 25.91
N PRO A 59 11.16 20.01 24.81
CA PRO A 59 10.14 21.06 24.80
C PRO A 59 8.68 20.61 24.97
N LEU A 60 8.39 19.32 25.18
CA LEU A 60 7.03 18.74 25.13
C LEU A 60 6.50 18.18 26.48
N ASN A 61 7.14 18.45 27.61
CA ASN A 61 6.82 17.88 28.93
C ASN A 61 5.77 18.71 29.75
N GLN A 62 4.45 18.40 29.74
CA GLN A 62 3.38 19.04 30.58
C GLN A 62 2.06 18.20 30.78
N HIS A 63 1.92 17.45 31.90
CA HIS A 63 1.22 16.15 32.21
C HIS A 63 -0.16 15.63 31.64
N ASP A 64 -0.30 14.29 31.79
CA ASP A 64 -1.43 13.31 31.68
C ASP A 64 -1.98 12.83 30.32
N GLY A 65 -2.30 11.54 30.04
CA GLY A 65 -2.07 10.25 30.75
C GLY A 65 -3.13 9.15 30.41
N LEU A 66 -2.79 7.84 30.23
CA LEU A 66 -3.72 6.65 30.28
C LEU A 66 -3.11 5.23 29.99
N ARG A 67 -2.60 4.56 31.04
CA ARG A 67 -2.62 3.10 31.34
C ARG A 67 -2.47 3.00 32.86
N ASP A 68 -2.21 1.83 33.46
CA ASP A 68 -1.48 1.81 34.74
C ASP A 68 0.00 2.17 34.48
N LEU A 69 0.18 3.42 34.03
CA LEU A 69 1.45 4.08 33.82
C LEU A 69 2.14 4.24 35.17
N SER A 70 1.39 4.55 36.24
CA SER A 70 1.87 4.62 37.62
C SER A 70 2.71 3.40 37.99
N ARG A 71 2.16 2.18 37.88
CA ARG A 71 2.91 0.95 38.17
C ARG A 71 4.11 0.71 37.25
N ILE A 72 4.02 1.12 35.98
CA ILE A 72 5.15 0.99 35.05
C ILE A 72 6.26 1.98 35.42
N LEU A 73 5.92 3.22 35.78
CA LEU A 73 6.84 4.27 36.22
C LEU A 73 7.46 3.93 37.58
N GLU A 74 6.68 3.44 38.55
CA GLU A 74 7.17 2.88 39.82
C GLU A 74 8.22 1.79 39.57
N ILE A 75 7.96 0.83 38.68
CA ILE A 75 8.92 -0.22 38.33
C ILE A 75 10.18 0.36 37.67
N LEU A 76 10.05 1.42 36.86
CA LEU A 76 11.17 2.04 36.15
C LEU A 76 12.05 2.92 37.07
N ASP A 77 11.45 3.57 38.07
CA ASP A 77 12.12 4.46 39.01
C ASP A 77 12.87 3.70 40.11
N ASN A 78 12.50 2.44 40.36
CA ASN A 78 13.18 1.58 41.35
C ASN A 78 14.60 1.13 40.94
N PHE A 79 15.15 1.55 39.78
CA PHE A 79 16.50 1.14 39.35
C PHE A 79 17.60 1.52 40.34
N GLU A 80 17.56 2.73 40.90
CA GLU A 80 18.61 3.20 41.82
C GLU A 80 18.50 2.54 43.21
N ALA A 81 17.28 2.20 43.64
CA ALA A 81 17.01 1.60 44.95
C ALA A 81 17.28 0.08 44.97
N ASP A 82 16.91 -0.65 43.92
CA ASP A 82 17.19 -2.08 43.79
C ASP A 82 17.48 -2.48 42.32
N PRO A 83 18.75 -2.38 41.87
CA PRO A 83 19.16 -2.79 40.53
C PRO A 83 18.90 -4.27 40.18
N ALA A 84 18.78 -5.15 41.19
CA ALA A 84 18.58 -6.58 41.00
C ALA A 84 17.08 -6.91 40.86
N GLY A 85 16.26 -6.41 41.79
CA GLY A 85 14.80 -6.50 41.73
C GLY A 85 14.21 -5.77 40.53
N PHE A 86 14.77 -4.61 40.13
CA PHE A 86 14.39 -3.88 38.91
C PHE A 86 14.31 -4.78 37.67
N LEU A 87 15.35 -5.59 37.41
CA LEU A 87 15.38 -6.48 36.25
C LEU A 87 14.27 -7.54 36.30
N GLN A 88 13.94 -8.04 37.50
CA GLN A 88 12.90 -9.04 37.72
C GLN A 88 11.49 -8.43 37.71
N ALA A 89 11.33 -7.20 38.19
CA ALA A 89 10.10 -6.42 38.17
C ALA A 89 9.72 -6.02 36.74
N CYS A 90 10.66 -5.45 35.97
CA CYS A 90 10.48 -5.18 34.54
C CYS A 90 10.10 -6.44 33.77
N LYS A 91 10.79 -7.56 34.01
CA LYS A 91 10.49 -8.84 33.36
C LYS A 91 9.10 -9.36 33.70
N SER A 92 8.69 -9.30 34.97
CA SER A 92 7.35 -9.70 35.43
C SER A 92 6.24 -8.82 34.85
N ALA A 93 6.51 -7.53 34.65
CA ALA A 93 5.59 -6.59 34.00
C ALA A 93 5.63 -6.64 32.45
N GLY A 94 6.51 -7.45 31.85
CA GLY A 94 6.69 -7.50 30.39
C GLY A 94 7.36 -6.26 29.77
N VAL A 95 7.94 -5.38 30.59
CA VAL A 95 8.57 -4.12 30.18
C VAL A 95 10.08 -4.34 29.99
N LYS A 96 10.70 -3.58 29.08
CA LYS A 96 12.17 -3.57 28.96
C LYS A 96 12.78 -2.76 30.12
N PRO A 97 13.84 -3.26 30.78
CA PRO A 97 14.57 -2.50 31.78
C PRO A 97 15.35 -1.36 31.13
N ILE A 98 14.70 -0.20 31.07
CA ILE A 98 15.20 1.08 30.55
C ILE A 98 15.27 2.02 31.75
N VAL A 99 16.40 2.69 31.92
CA VAL A 99 16.56 3.74 32.94
C VAL A 99 16.15 5.06 32.30
N GLU A 100 15.33 5.85 33.01
CA GLU A 100 14.82 7.17 32.56
C GLU A 100 14.35 7.20 31.09
N PRO A 101 13.26 6.50 30.73
CA PRO A 101 12.73 6.59 29.38
C PRO A 101 12.20 8.01 29.10
N TYR A 102 12.57 8.61 27.97
CA TYR A 102 12.19 9.98 27.59
C TYR A 102 10.69 10.33 27.68
N TRP A 103 9.82 9.33 27.62
CA TRP A 103 8.38 9.49 27.66
C TRP A 103 7.80 9.45 29.07
N LYS A 104 8.63 9.27 30.11
CA LYS A 104 8.23 9.28 31.53
C LYS A 104 7.46 10.56 31.88
N ASP A 105 8.04 11.70 31.52
CA ASP A 105 7.50 13.03 31.81
C ASP A 105 6.68 13.59 30.63
N LEU A 106 6.47 12.79 29.57
CA LEU A 106 5.63 13.18 28.46
C LEU A 106 4.14 13.01 28.80
N PRO A 107 3.31 14.01 28.47
CA PRO A 107 2.04 14.16 29.14
C PRO A 107 0.88 13.41 28.51
N TYR A 108 0.35 14.00 27.45
CA TYR A 108 -0.67 13.49 26.55
C TYR A 108 -0.17 12.30 25.70
N VAL A 109 0.95 11.68 26.10
CA VAL A 109 1.67 10.64 25.36
C VAL A 109 1.59 9.31 26.10
N HIS A 110 0.50 8.60 25.90
CA HIS A 110 0.48 7.19 26.25
C HIS A 110 1.33 6.39 25.24
N ILE A 111 2.60 6.13 25.58
CA ILE A 111 3.61 5.56 24.67
C ILE A 111 3.20 4.24 24.01
N TYR A 112 2.44 3.38 24.69
CA TYR A 112 1.98 2.12 24.14
C TYR A 112 0.82 2.27 23.14
N CYS A 113 0.17 3.44 23.11
CA CYS A 113 -0.74 3.84 22.06
C CYS A 113 0.00 4.50 20.89
N SER A 114 1.16 5.14 21.09
CA SER A 114 1.92 5.87 20.05
C SER A 114 2.45 5.00 18.89
N ILE A 115 2.38 3.67 18.99
CA ILE A 115 2.72 2.77 17.88
C ILE A 115 1.52 2.68 16.94
N THR A 116 1.65 3.19 15.72
CA THR A 116 0.60 3.19 14.69
C THR A 116 0.71 1.98 13.74
N PRO A 117 -0.37 1.65 13.01
CA PRO A 117 -0.34 0.65 11.94
C PRO A 117 0.70 0.98 10.86
N ASN A 118 1.35 -0.04 10.33
CA ASN A 118 2.37 0.10 9.30
C ASN A 118 2.32 -1.06 8.31
N VAL A 119 1.60 -0.85 7.21
CA VAL A 119 1.39 -1.86 6.17
C VAL A 119 2.72 -2.38 5.60
N LEU A 120 3.72 -1.50 5.39
CA LEU A 120 5.01 -1.91 4.83
C LEU A 120 5.80 -2.82 5.78
N HIS A 121 6.10 -2.35 6.99
CA HIS A 121 7.00 -3.04 7.90
C HIS A 121 6.33 -4.12 8.74
N GLN A 122 5.04 -3.97 9.10
CA GLN A 122 4.30 -4.96 9.87
C GLN A 122 3.69 -6.02 8.96
N LEU A 123 2.95 -5.63 7.91
CA LEU A 123 2.26 -6.60 7.04
C LEU A 123 3.21 -7.15 5.97
N TYR A 124 3.61 -6.36 4.97
CA TYR A 124 4.40 -6.85 3.84
C TYR A 124 5.74 -7.48 4.28
N GLN A 125 6.62 -6.71 4.92
CA GLN A 125 7.94 -7.19 5.35
C GLN A 125 7.90 -8.03 6.65
N GLY A 126 6.75 -8.12 7.32
CA GLY A 126 6.65 -8.63 8.69
C GLY A 126 5.78 -9.88 8.88
N ILE A 127 4.73 -10.03 8.07
CA ILE A 127 3.85 -11.21 8.05
C ILE A 127 3.92 -11.86 6.67
N LEU A 128 3.59 -11.13 5.59
CA LEU A 128 3.49 -11.69 4.24
C LEU A 128 4.83 -12.24 3.73
N LYS A 129 5.94 -11.55 4.01
CA LYS A 129 7.30 -12.07 3.77
C LYS A 129 7.49 -13.48 4.32
N HIS A 130 7.03 -13.73 5.54
CA HIS A 130 7.14 -15.04 6.16
C HIS A 130 6.09 -16.01 5.62
N LEU A 131 4.86 -15.57 5.40
CA LEU A 131 3.80 -16.38 4.77
C LEU A 131 4.24 -16.94 3.41
N ILE A 132 4.87 -16.12 2.57
CA ILE A 132 5.44 -16.54 1.27
C ILE A 132 6.52 -17.61 1.48
N GLN A 133 7.41 -17.45 2.45
CA GLN A 133 8.41 -18.47 2.80
C GLN A 133 7.76 -19.77 3.28
N TRP A 134 6.67 -19.70 4.04
CA TRP A 134 5.96 -20.89 4.54
C TRP A 134 5.23 -21.62 3.40
N ILE A 135 4.64 -20.89 2.45
CA ILE A 135 4.04 -21.46 1.22
C ILE A 135 5.10 -22.16 0.36
N ILE A 136 6.28 -21.53 0.17
CA ILE A 136 7.40 -22.13 -0.58
C ILE A 136 7.89 -23.43 0.09
N ALA A 137 7.93 -23.48 1.43
CA ALA A 137 8.28 -24.68 2.17
C ALA A 137 7.18 -25.77 2.11
N ALA A 138 5.90 -25.37 2.19
CA ALA A 138 4.75 -26.26 2.15
C ALA A 138 4.54 -26.94 0.80
N CYS A 139 4.60 -26.17 -0.30
CA CYS A 139 4.31 -26.66 -1.65
C CYS A 139 5.57 -27.05 -2.45
N GLY A 140 6.75 -26.69 -1.94
CA GLY A 140 8.04 -26.89 -2.61
C GLY A 140 8.40 -25.75 -3.59
N ALA A 141 9.65 -25.28 -3.49
CA ALA A 141 10.17 -24.18 -4.31
C ALA A 141 10.05 -24.42 -5.82
N ALA A 142 10.36 -25.63 -6.28
CA ALA A 142 10.31 -25.99 -7.70
C ALA A 142 8.89 -25.88 -8.29
N GLU A 143 7.87 -26.27 -7.52
CA GLU A 143 6.46 -26.22 -7.94
C GLU A 143 5.94 -24.78 -7.94
N ILE A 144 6.19 -24.01 -6.86
CA ILE A 144 5.83 -22.58 -6.80
C ILE A 144 6.47 -21.81 -7.96
N ASP A 145 7.75 -22.05 -8.27
CA ASP A 145 8.44 -21.38 -9.37
C ASP A 145 7.96 -21.87 -10.76
N ALA A 146 7.58 -23.14 -10.89
CA ALA A 146 6.93 -23.66 -12.11
C ALA A 146 5.58 -23.00 -12.36
N ARG A 147 4.78 -22.79 -11.31
CA ARG A 147 3.50 -22.08 -11.39
C ARG A 147 3.68 -20.59 -11.70
N CYS A 148 4.66 -19.92 -11.10
CA CYS A 148 5.02 -18.54 -11.44
C CYS A 148 5.36 -18.35 -12.94
N ARG A 149 6.00 -19.36 -13.56
CA ARG A 149 6.30 -19.38 -15.01
C ARG A 149 5.08 -19.68 -15.90
N ARG A 150 4.05 -20.33 -15.36
CA ARG A 150 2.82 -20.72 -16.08
C ARG A 150 1.68 -19.70 -15.93
N LEU A 151 1.83 -18.71 -15.06
CA LEU A 151 0.83 -17.65 -14.91
C LEU A 151 0.61 -16.91 -16.24
N PRO A 152 -0.63 -16.81 -16.73
CA PRO A 152 -0.92 -16.08 -17.96
C PRO A 152 -0.61 -14.58 -17.76
N PRO A 153 -0.11 -13.88 -18.80
CA PRO A 153 0.07 -12.45 -18.76
C PRO A 153 -1.23 -11.72 -18.42
N ASN A 154 -1.19 -10.82 -17.42
CA ASN A 154 -2.32 -10.02 -16.98
C ASN A 154 -1.82 -8.61 -16.63
N HIS A 155 -2.63 -7.60 -16.97
CA HIS A 155 -2.26 -6.18 -17.02
C HIS A 155 -1.99 -5.51 -15.67
N ASN A 156 -2.23 -6.19 -14.54
CA ASN A 156 -2.00 -5.65 -13.20
C ASN A 156 -1.13 -6.55 -12.28
N ILE A 157 -0.40 -7.51 -12.86
CA ILE A 157 0.52 -8.40 -12.10
C ILE A 157 1.92 -8.44 -12.73
N ARG A 158 2.96 -8.43 -11.89
CA ARG A 158 4.34 -8.73 -12.31
C ARG A 158 4.50 -10.23 -12.51
N LEU A 159 4.95 -10.64 -13.70
CA LEU A 159 5.28 -12.03 -14.00
C LEU A 159 6.67 -12.39 -13.48
N PHE A 160 6.74 -13.38 -12.59
CA PHE A 160 8.00 -13.86 -12.00
C PHE A 160 8.56 -15.05 -12.80
N MET A 161 9.04 -14.78 -14.02
CA MET A 161 9.53 -15.82 -14.96
C MET A 161 10.75 -16.64 -14.47
N LYS A 162 11.43 -16.20 -13.41
CA LYS A 162 12.50 -16.96 -12.74
C LYS A 162 12.04 -17.61 -11.43
N GLY A 163 10.74 -17.59 -11.15
CA GLY A 163 10.19 -17.94 -9.86
C GLY A 163 10.28 -16.82 -8.83
N ILE A 164 9.78 -17.11 -7.63
CA ILE A 164 9.86 -16.23 -6.46
C ILE A 164 10.77 -16.80 -5.35
N SER A 165 11.11 -18.10 -5.39
CA SER A 165 11.84 -18.77 -4.30
C SER A 165 13.27 -18.25 -4.08
N THR A 166 13.94 -17.84 -5.16
CA THR A 166 15.35 -17.42 -5.15
C THR A 166 15.55 -15.91 -4.96
N LEU A 167 14.47 -15.13 -4.82
CA LEU A 167 14.55 -13.68 -4.72
C LEU A 167 15.09 -13.27 -3.35
N SER A 168 16.22 -12.55 -3.36
CA SER A 168 16.80 -11.94 -2.17
C SER A 168 16.55 -10.42 -2.16
N ARG A 169 16.50 -9.82 -0.96
CA ARG A 169 16.25 -8.39 -0.75
C ARG A 169 14.93 -7.88 -1.37
N VAL A 170 13.90 -8.73 -1.36
CA VAL A 170 12.53 -8.44 -1.86
C VAL A 170 12.00 -7.15 -1.26
N THR A 171 11.60 -6.21 -2.13
CA THR A 171 11.06 -4.90 -1.75
C THR A 171 9.59 -4.98 -1.31
N GLY A 172 9.06 -3.92 -0.70
CA GLY A 172 7.64 -3.83 -0.36
C GLY A 172 6.73 -3.94 -1.59
N GLN A 173 7.12 -3.30 -2.70
CA GLN A 173 6.41 -3.39 -3.97
C GLN A 173 6.45 -4.81 -4.56
N GLU A 174 7.55 -5.54 -4.40
CA GLU A 174 7.61 -6.94 -4.84
C GLU A 174 6.76 -7.87 -3.97
N HIS A 175 6.70 -7.63 -2.66
CA HIS A 175 5.75 -8.35 -1.79
C HIS A 175 4.29 -8.06 -2.18
N ASP A 176 3.91 -6.83 -2.52
CA ASP A 176 2.58 -6.52 -3.09
C ASP A 176 2.31 -7.33 -4.36
N GLN A 177 3.25 -7.34 -5.31
CA GLN A 177 3.08 -8.07 -6.56
C GLN A 177 3.01 -9.58 -6.37
N MET A 178 3.70 -10.14 -5.38
CA MET A 178 3.53 -11.54 -4.98
C MET A 178 2.14 -11.79 -4.39
N CYS A 179 1.65 -10.92 -3.49
CA CYS A 179 0.35 -11.06 -2.84
C CYS A 179 -0.83 -11.11 -3.84
N ARG A 180 -0.72 -10.43 -4.99
CA ARG A 180 -1.72 -10.47 -6.08
C ARG A 180 -1.83 -11.82 -6.79
N ILE A 181 -0.76 -12.64 -6.76
CA ILE A 181 -0.71 -13.93 -7.47
C ILE A 181 -0.75 -15.15 -6.54
N LEU A 182 -0.49 -14.97 -5.23
CA LEU A 182 -0.34 -16.06 -4.26
C LEU A 182 -1.49 -17.08 -4.28
N LEU A 183 -2.76 -16.64 -4.29
CA LEU A 183 -3.90 -17.56 -4.30
C LEU A 183 -3.94 -18.42 -5.58
N GLY A 184 -3.66 -17.81 -6.74
CA GLY A 184 -3.57 -18.54 -8.01
C GLY A 184 -2.39 -19.53 -8.06
N LEU A 185 -1.34 -19.32 -7.27
CA LEU A 185 -0.23 -20.28 -7.14
C LEU A 185 -0.61 -21.49 -6.26
N ILE A 186 -1.50 -21.35 -5.28
CA ILE A 186 -1.76 -22.41 -4.28
C ILE A 186 -3.13 -23.12 -4.40
N ILE A 187 -4.03 -22.63 -5.25
CA ILE A 187 -5.44 -23.07 -5.34
C ILE A 187 -5.61 -24.60 -5.53
N ASP A 188 -4.70 -25.21 -6.28
CA ASP A 188 -4.58 -26.65 -6.54
C ASP A 188 -3.14 -27.15 -6.30
N ALA A 189 -2.40 -26.50 -5.39
CA ALA A 189 -1.04 -26.94 -5.06
C ALA A 189 -1.06 -28.23 -4.24
N PRO A 190 -0.32 -29.28 -4.66
CA PRO A 190 -0.22 -30.51 -3.88
C PRO A 190 0.50 -30.25 -2.56
N LEU A 191 0.03 -30.88 -1.49
CA LEU A 191 0.71 -30.90 -0.20
C LEU A 191 1.32 -32.28 0.09
N PRO A 192 2.39 -32.34 0.90
CA PRO A 192 2.94 -33.58 1.43
C PRO A 192 1.87 -34.54 1.96
N ASN A 193 2.10 -35.84 1.78
CA ASN A 193 1.26 -36.92 2.26
C ASN A 193 -0.21 -36.87 1.80
N GLY A 194 -0.51 -36.16 0.70
CA GLY A 194 -1.87 -36.04 0.16
C GLY A 194 -2.82 -35.19 1.01
N MET A 195 -2.28 -34.32 1.89
CA MET A 195 -3.11 -33.41 2.68
C MET A 195 -3.94 -32.47 1.80
N SER A 196 -5.18 -32.20 2.23
CA SER A 196 -6.02 -31.20 1.58
C SER A 196 -5.43 -29.80 1.74
N ASN A 197 -5.28 -29.08 0.62
CA ASN A 197 -4.81 -27.69 0.62
C ASN A 197 -5.87 -26.68 1.10
N ALA A 198 -7.10 -27.11 1.42
CA ALA A 198 -8.19 -26.22 1.81
C ALA A 198 -7.83 -25.31 3.01
N ARG A 199 -7.20 -25.85 4.06
CA ARG A 199 -6.76 -25.04 5.22
C ARG A 199 -5.60 -24.08 4.88
N LEU A 200 -4.71 -24.47 3.97
CA LEU A 200 -3.67 -23.58 3.46
C LEU A 200 -4.29 -22.42 2.67
N LEU A 201 -5.20 -22.74 1.74
CA LEU A 201 -5.90 -21.75 0.92
C LEU A 201 -6.70 -20.77 1.79
N SER A 202 -7.48 -21.28 2.76
CA SER A 202 -8.23 -20.46 3.71
C SER A 202 -7.32 -19.57 4.55
N SER A 203 -6.22 -20.11 5.11
CA SER A 203 -5.26 -19.31 5.89
C SER A 203 -4.65 -18.18 5.05
N VAL A 204 -4.13 -18.51 3.86
CA VAL A 204 -3.48 -17.51 2.99
C VAL A 204 -4.48 -16.48 2.48
N ARG A 205 -5.69 -16.88 2.11
CA ARG A 205 -6.77 -15.97 1.73
C ARG A 205 -7.11 -15.01 2.86
N SER A 206 -7.36 -15.51 4.07
CA SER A 206 -7.77 -14.68 5.20
C SER A 206 -6.71 -13.63 5.57
N MET A 207 -5.42 -13.98 5.48
CA MET A 207 -4.33 -13.01 5.67
C MET A 207 -4.20 -11.98 4.53
N LEU A 208 -4.56 -12.35 3.29
CA LEU A 208 -4.63 -11.41 2.17
C LEU A 208 -5.85 -10.49 2.27
N ASP A 209 -7.01 -11.02 2.67
CA ASP A 209 -8.22 -10.26 2.93
C ASP A 209 -7.96 -9.24 4.06
N PHE A 210 -7.30 -9.65 5.16
CA PHE A 210 -6.81 -8.75 6.20
C PHE A 210 -5.87 -7.66 5.66
N LEU A 211 -4.88 -8.02 4.85
CA LEU A 211 -3.92 -7.09 4.23
C LEU A 211 -4.61 -6.04 3.35
N TYR A 212 -5.61 -6.43 2.57
CA TYR A 212 -6.29 -5.51 1.65
C TYR A 212 -7.33 -4.64 2.40
N LEU A 213 -8.09 -5.21 3.33
CA LEU A 213 -9.02 -4.45 4.19
C LEU A 213 -8.28 -3.40 5.04
N ALA A 214 -7.11 -3.74 5.59
CA ALA A 214 -6.28 -2.80 6.34
C ALA A 214 -5.80 -1.61 5.49
N GLN A 215 -5.79 -1.73 4.15
CA GLN A 215 -5.37 -0.69 3.21
C GLN A 215 -6.54 0.15 2.67
N TYR A 216 -7.78 -0.08 3.11
CA TYR A 216 -8.92 0.70 2.63
C TYR A 216 -8.77 2.19 3.01
N PRO A 217 -9.03 3.12 2.07
CA PRO A 217 -8.85 4.57 2.30
C PRO A 217 -9.96 5.18 3.15
N VAL A 218 -11.02 4.41 3.43
CA VAL A 218 -12.14 4.66 4.35
C VAL A 218 -12.57 3.29 4.91
N LEU A 219 -12.79 3.17 6.22
CA LEU A 219 -13.41 1.99 6.82
C LEU A 219 -14.69 2.39 7.58
N THR A 220 -15.67 1.49 7.61
CA THR A 220 -16.90 1.58 8.41
C THR A 220 -16.86 0.51 9.50
N ASP A 221 -17.80 0.50 10.45
CA ASP A 221 -17.86 -0.57 11.45
C ASP A 221 -18.08 -1.96 10.84
N GLU A 222 -18.73 -2.05 9.68
CA GLU A 222 -18.87 -3.30 8.92
C GLU A 222 -17.53 -3.75 8.34
N THR A 223 -16.76 -2.86 7.69
CA THR A 223 -15.46 -3.26 7.12
C THR A 223 -14.38 -3.47 8.18
N ILE A 224 -14.52 -2.87 9.37
CA ILE A 224 -13.70 -3.20 10.54
C ILE A 224 -14.04 -4.61 11.06
N LYS A 225 -15.32 -5.00 11.15
CA LYS A 225 -15.70 -6.40 11.50
C LYS A 225 -15.16 -7.40 10.49
N LEU A 226 -15.18 -7.08 9.19
CA LEU A 226 -14.56 -7.92 8.16
C LEU A 226 -13.04 -8.05 8.36
N LEU A 227 -12.36 -6.97 8.76
CA LEU A 227 -10.94 -6.97 9.08
C LEU A 227 -10.63 -7.86 10.29
N GLU A 228 -11.42 -7.76 11.36
CA GLU A 228 -11.31 -8.61 12.55
C GLU A 228 -11.56 -10.09 12.20
N SER A 229 -12.66 -10.40 11.50
CA SER A 229 -12.99 -11.77 11.02
C SER A 229 -11.88 -12.38 10.16
N ALA A 230 -11.28 -11.61 9.25
CA ALA A 230 -10.19 -12.10 8.40
C ALA A 230 -8.93 -12.48 9.21
N LEU A 231 -8.68 -11.83 10.36
CA LEU A 231 -7.59 -12.22 11.26
C LEU A 231 -7.94 -13.48 12.06
N ASP A 232 -9.18 -13.61 12.51
CA ASP A 232 -9.68 -14.79 13.22
C ASP A 232 -9.70 -16.03 12.31
N ASP A 233 -10.16 -15.90 11.07
CA ASP A 233 -10.13 -16.98 10.07
C ASP A 233 -8.69 -17.41 9.74
N PHE A 234 -7.75 -16.45 9.67
CA PHE A 234 -6.32 -16.78 9.60
C PHE A 234 -5.88 -17.57 10.85
N HIS A 235 -6.29 -17.16 12.05
CA HIS A 235 -5.94 -17.85 13.29
C HIS A 235 -6.54 -19.25 13.43
N ASN A 236 -7.76 -19.47 12.94
CA ASN A 236 -8.41 -20.77 12.90
C ASN A 236 -7.70 -21.74 11.94
N ASN A 237 -7.14 -21.24 10.84
CA ASN A 237 -6.52 -22.08 9.81
C ASN A 237 -4.99 -22.22 9.90
N LYS A 238 -4.27 -21.25 10.49
CA LYS A 238 -2.77 -21.18 10.47
C LYS A 238 -2.05 -22.44 10.97
N ALA A 239 -2.68 -23.25 11.82
CA ALA A 239 -2.09 -24.49 12.32
C ALA A 239 -1.66 -25.46 11.19
N ILE A 240 -2.18 -25.32 9.97
CA ILE A 240 -1.71 -26.08 8.79
C ILE A 240 -0.18 -25.98 8.56
N PHE A 241 0.45 -24.84 8.89
CA PHE A 241 1.92 -24.72 8.77
C PHE A 241 2.69 -25.45 9.89
N ILE A 242 2.02 -25.81 10.99
CA ILE A 242 2.57 -26.70 12.03
C ILE A 242 2.37 -28.15 11.59
N ASP A 243 1.17 -28.49 11.12
CA ASP A 243 0.81 -29.84 10.65
C ASP A 243 1.70 -30.30 9.46
N LEU A 244 2.15 -29.35 8.64
CA LEU A 244 3.11 -29.56 7.54
C LEU A 244 4.59 -29.56 7.96
N GLY A 245 4.90 -29.39 9.25
CA GLY A 245 6.28 -29.29 9.75
C GLY A 245 7.05 -28.04 9.30
N VAL A 246 6.36 -27.01 8.80
CA VAL A 246 6.98 -25.78 8.29
C VAL A 246 7.37 -24.83 9.44
N ARG A 247 6.70 -24.94 10.59
CA ARG A 247 6.99 -24.15 11.81
C ARG A 247 6.56 -24.86 13.08
N ASP A 248 7.23 -24.56 14.19
CA ASP A 248 6.79 -25.00 15.53
C ASP A 248 5.80 -24.02 16.19
N SER A 249 5.86 -22.73 15.86
CA SER A 249 5.02 -21.70 16.52
C SER A 249 4.83 -20.40 15.74
N PHE A 250 3.83 -19.63 16.20
CA PHE A 250 3.43 -18.31 15.68
C PHE A 250 3.79 -17.15 16.63
N ASN A 251 4.83 -17.32 17.46
CA ASN A 251 5.34 -16.29 18.39
C ASN A 251 6.08 -15.17 17.64
N ILE A 252 5.35 -14.44 16.80
CA ILE A 252 5.82 -13.40 15.89
C ILE A 252 5.19 -12.09 16.37
N PRO A 253 5.95 -11.15 16.97
CA PRO A 253 5.38 -9.92 17.55
C PRO A 253 4.56 -9.09 16.55
N LYS A 254 4.94 -9.08 15.27
CA LYS A 254 4.20 -8.38 14.20
C LYS A 254 2.85 -9.02 13.89
N LEU A 255 2.72 -10.34 14.05
CA LEU A 255 1.46 -11.06 13.87
C LEU A 255 0.52 -10.84 15.06
N HIS A 256 1.04 -10.86 16.29
CA HIS A 256 0.26 -10.47 17.47
C HIS A 256 -0.24 -9.01 17.34
N TRP A 257 0.62 -8.10 16.89
CA TRP A 257 0.24 -6.70 16.67
C TRP A 257 -0.89 -6.53 15.63
N ALA A 258 -1.11 -7.49 14.72
CA ALA A 258 -2.24 -7.48 13.81
C ALA A 258 -3.60 -7.34 14.54
N GLN A 259 -3.71 -7.91 15.75
CA GLN A 259 -4.91 -7.84 16.58
C GLN A 259 -5.24 -6.43 17.06
N HIS A 260 -4.31 -5.47 16.96
CA HIS A 260 -4.52 -4.07 17.33
C HIS A 260 -4.86 -3.16 16.14
N TYR A 261 -4.92 -3.67 14.90
CA TYR A 261 -5.25 -2.86 13.72
C TYR A 261 -6.62 -2.19 13.85
N ALA A 262 -7.66 -2.92 14.24
CA ALA A 262 -9.02 -2.38 14.37
C ALA A 262 -9.10 -1.24 15.39
N THR A 263 -8.54 -1.43 16.59
CA THR A 263 -8.45 -0.39 17.62
C THR A 263 -7.63 0.81 17.14
N ALA A 264 -6.49 0.58 16.50
CA ALA A 264 -5.62 1.65 16.04
C ALA A 264 -6.20 2.43 14.84
N ILE A 265 -7.00 1.78 13.98
CA ILE A 265 -7.76 2.45 12.91
C ILE A 265 -8.85 3.35 13.51
N LYS A 266 -9.55 2.89 14.56
CA LYS A 266 -10.52 3.71 15.30
C LYS A 266 -9.88 4.91 16.00
N LEU A 267 -8.64 4.79 16.50
CA LEU A 267 -7.91 5.87 17.17
C LEU A 267 -7.22 6.86 16.22
N TYR A 268 -6.65 6.38 15.10
CA TYR A 268 -5.74 7.16 14.25
C TYR A 268 -6.19 7.31 12.79
N GLY A 269 -7.35 6.76 12.45
CA GLY A 269 -7.85 6.70 11.08
C GLY A 269 -7.16 5.61 10.24
N THR A 270 -7.39 5.68 8.94
CA THR A 270 -6.97 4.66 7.96
C THR A 270 -5.44 4.54 7.85
N THR A 271 -4.92 3.37 7.47
CA THR A 271 -3.48 3.07 7.59
C THR A 271 -2.61 3.89 6.63
N ASP A 272 -3.17 4.41 5.53
CA ASP A 272 -2.54 5.39 4.64
C ASP A 272 -2.20 6.72 5.36
N ASN A 273 -2.84 7.01 6.50
CA ASN A 273 -2.56 8.17 7.34
C ASN A 273 -1.20 8.07 8.07
N VAL A 274 -0.68 6.87 8.27
CA VAL A 274 0.40 6.54 9.23
C VAL A 274 1.50 5.62 8.67
N ASN A 275 1.38 5.17 7.41
CA ASN A 275 2.33 4.27 6.77
C ASN A 275 3.69 4.95 6.49
N THR A 276 4.81 4.27 6.74
CA THR A 276 6.17 4.85 6.58
C THR A 276 6.65 4.97 5.14
N GLN A 277 5.93 4.45 4.14
CA GLN A 277 6.30 4.56 2.72
C GLN A 277 6.52 6.02 2.27
N TYR A 278 5.78 6.98 2.86
CA TYR A 278 5.98 8.41 2.60
C TYR A 278 7.26 8.94 3.23
N THR A 279 7.60 8.51 4.44
CA THR A 279 8.84 8.89 5.15
C THR A 279 10.08 8.19 4.60
N GLU A 280 9.94 7.01 3.99
CA GLU A 280 11.02 6.38 3.22
C GLU A 280 11.40 7.22 1.99
N HIS A 281 10.43 7.78 1.26
CA HIS A 281 10.73 8.71 0.16
C HIS A 281 11.50 9.96 0.63
N LEU A 282 11.21 10.48 1.83
CA LEU A 282 11.93 11.62 2.39
C LEU A 282 13.42 11.32 2.65
N HIS A 283 13.83 10.06 2.82
CA HIS A 283 15.26 9.73 2.95
C HIS A 283 16.05 10.02 1.67
N ILE A 284 15.44 9.96 0.48
CA ILE A 284 16.12 10.32 -0.77
C ILE A 284 16.50 11.81 -0.74
N ASP A 285 15.54 12.68 -0.42
CA ASP A 285 15.73 14.13 -0.41
C ASP A 285 16.54 14.63 0.80
N LEU A 286 16.33 14.06 1.99
CA LEU A 286 16.86 14.56 3.26
C LEU A 286 18.01 13.72 3.85
N THR A 287 18.37 12.61 3.21
CA THR A 287 19.54 11.79 3.60
C THR A 287 20.48 11.55 2.42
N GLU A 288 20.02 10.99 1.30
CA GLU A 288 20.90 10.63 0.19
C GLU A 288 21.46 11.85 -0.54
N GLN A 289 20.60 12.81 -0.92
CA GLN A 289 21.05 14.07 -1.54
C GLN A 289 21.91 14.92 -0.60
N ALA A 290 21.56 14.95 0.69
CA ALA A 290 22.33 15.64 1.72
C ALA A 290 23.74 15.04 1.86
N TYR A 291 23.84 13.70 1.95
CA TYR A 291 25.11 12.97 2.04
C TYR A 291 25.95 13.16 0.77
N ALA A 292 25.33 13.08 -0.41
CA ALA A 292 26.00 13.29 -1.70
C ALA A 292 26.60 14.70 -1.86
N ALA A 293 26.08 15.69 -1.13
CA ALA A 293 26.59 17.06 -1.09
C ALA A 293 27.68 17.31 -0.02
N THR A 294 28.06 16.30 0.76
CA THR A 294 29.15 16.39 1.75
C THR A 294 30.51 16.00 1.17
N ASN A 295 31.59 16.34 1.90
CA ASN A 295 32.92 15.80 1.64
C ASN A 295 33.14 14.34 2.14
N ARG A 296 32.11 13.71 2.74
CA ARG A 296 32.12 12.36 3.33
C ARG A 296 33.12 12.15 4.49
N LYS A 297 33.48 13.23 5.19
CA LYS A 297 34.26 13.19 6.44
C LYS A 297 33.52 14.04 7.48
N ASP A 298 33.12 13.43 8.59
CA ASP A 298 32.27 14.09 9.60
C ASP A 298 31.00 14.65 8.93
N GLU A 299 30.27 13.74 8.26
CA GLU A 299 29.18 14.07 7.34
C GLU A 299 27.92 14.57 8.04
N PHE A 300 27.60 14.12 9.25
CA PHE A 300 26.33 14.45 9.91
C PHE A 300 26.11 15.96 10.14
N PRO A 301 27.10 16.75 10.66
CA PRO A 301 26.98 18.21 10.71
C PRO A 301 26.79 18.87 9.35
N GLN A 302 27.45 18.36 8.30
CA GLN A 302 27.33 18.89 6.94
C GLN A 302 25.95 18.59 6.33
N MET A 303 25.42 17.38 6.55
CA MET A 303 24.07 17.01 6.14
C MET A 303 23.01 17.87 6.84
N ALA A 304 23.13 18.06 8.15
CA ALA A 304 22.23 18.93 8.91
C ALA A 304 22.26 20.38 8.39
N LEU A 305 23.45 20.94 8.19
CA LEU A 305 23.63 22.30 7.63
C LEU A 305 23.11 22.42 6.19
N TRP A 306 23.23 21.37 5.38
CA TRP A 306 22.68 21.33 4.03
C TRP A 306 21.14 21.36 4.04
N VAL A 307 20.51 20.55 4.90
CA VAL A 307 19.04 20.54 5.06
C VAL A 307 18.56 21.90 5.58
N GLU A 308 19.22 22.45 6.60
CA GLU A 308 18.88 23.77 7.16
C GLU A 308 18.94 24.89 6.10
N ARG A 309 19.98 24.91 5.26
CA ARG A 309 20.11 25.84 4.13
C ARG A 309 18.99 25.64 3.11
N LYS A 310 18.65 24.39 2.76
CA LYS A 310 17.54 24.07 1.84
C LYS A 310 16.17 24.44 2.40
N GLU A 311 15.97 24.43 3.71
CA GLU A 311 14.76 24.96 4.35
C GLU A 311 14.73 26.49 4.29
N LYS A 312 15.80 27.17 4.70
CA LYS A 312 15.88 28.65 4.67
C LYS A 312 15.64 29.21 3.27
N ILE A 313 16.26 28.61 2.24
CA ILE A 313 16.05 29.00 0.83
C ILE A 313 14.58 28.79 0.40
N LEU A 314 13.94 27.67 0.79
CA LEU A 314 12.54 27.46 0.44
C LEU A 314 11.63 28.45 1.16
N ARG A 315 11.78 28.65 2.48
CA ARG A 315 10.94 29.60 3.24
C ARG A 315 11.04 31.00 2.65
N HIS A 316 12.24 31.42 2.24
CA HIS A 316 12.43 32.69 1.54
C HIS A 316 11.73 32.72 0.16
N SER A 317 11.88 31.67 -0.65
CA SER A 317 11.18 31.55 -1.94
C SER A 317 9.65 31.60 -1.80
N GLN A 318 9.09 30.88 -0.82
CA GLN A 318 7.66 30.92 -0.48
C GLN A 318 7.21 32.32 -0.05
N TYR A 319 8.00 33.00 0.79
CA TYR A 319 7.74 34.38 1.19
C TYR A 319 7.76 35.34 -0.01
N ILE A 320 8.73 35.23 -0.92
CA ILE A 320 8.78 36.04 -2.14
C ILE A 320 7.55 35.78 -3.03
N GLY A 321 7.15 34.52 -3.22
CA GLY A 321 5.93 34.17 -3.95
C GLY A 321 4.67 34.77 -3.31
N TRP A 322 4.52 34.65 -1.99
CA TRP A 322 3.42 35.26 -1.24
C TRP A 322 3.39 36.79 -1.38
N ARG A 323 4.55 37.46 -1.30
CA ARG A 323 4.68 38.91 -1.54
C ARG A 323 4.29 39.29 -2.96
N GLN A 324 4.73 38.53 -3.97
CA GLN A 324 4.38 38.74 -5.39
C GLN A 324 2.88 38.54 -5.66
N CYS A 325 2.22 37.64 -4.94
CA CYS A 325 0.76 37.46 -4.98
C CYS A 325 -0.03 38.55 -4.23
N GLY A 326 0.59 39.64 -3.79
CA GLY A 326 -0.08 40.74 -3.08
C GLY A 326 -0.19 40.56 -1.57
N SER A 327 0.59 39.64 -0.98
CA SER A 327 0.55 39.32 0.46
C SER A 327 -0.84 38.90 0.98
N PRO A 328 -1.56 37.98 0.31
CA PRO A 328 -2.93 37.62 0.67
C PRO A 328 -3.00 37.06 2.11
N ALA A 329 -4.05 37.43 2.84
CA ALA A 329 -4.31 36.87 4.16
C ALA A 329 -4.46 35.34 4.09
N ALA A 330 -4.06 34.65 5.16
CA ALA A 330 -4.26 33.21 5.26
C ALA A 330 -5.77 32.90 5.25
N GLN A 331 -6.25 32.29 4.18
CA GLN A 331 -7.64 31.84 4.10
C GLN A 331 -7.88 30.77 5.17
N GLN A 332 -8.78 31.03 6.12
CA GLN A 332 -9.35 29.97 6.94
C GLN A 332 -10.05 28.98 6.00
N HIS A 333 -9.52 27.77 5.94
CA HIS A 333 -10.09 26.68 5.17
C HIS A 333 -11.11 25.96 6.05
N GLU A 334 -12.39 26.05 5.71
CA GLU A 334 -13.36 25.08 6.24
C GLU A 334 -12.95 23.69 5.75
N TRP A 335 -12.77 22.76 6.69
CA TRP A 335 -12.45 21.39 6.37
C TRP A 335 -13.70 20.71 5.81
N SER A 336 -13.78 20.62 4.49
CA SER A 336 -14.73 19.73 3.83
C SER A 336 -14.18 18.30 3.90
N PRO A 337 -14.93 17.31 4.44
CA PRO A 337 -14.52 15.91 4.37
C PRO A 337 -14.35 15.49 2.89
N PRO A 338 -13.35 14.67 2.55
CA PRO A 338 -13.13 14.24 1.17
C PRO A 338 -14.35 13.47 0.66
N GLY A 339 -15.11 14.10 -0.22
CA GLY A 339 -16.43 13.61 -0.64
C GLY A 339 -16.39 12.16 -1.12
N LEU A 340 -17.32 11.35 -0.64
CA LEU A 340 -17.53 9.94 -1.03
C LEU A 340 -18.10 9.82 -2.46
N GLU A 341 -17.82 10.77 -3.34
CA GLU A 341 -18.20 10.76 -4.75
C GLU A 341 -17.53 9.58 -5.46
N LEU A 342 -18.30 8.48 -5.54
CA LEU A 342 -18.00 7.30 -6.33
C LEU A 342 -18.18 7.55 -7.84
N ASP A 343 -18.86 8.65 -8.22
CA ASP A 343 -19.14 8.97 -9.61
C ASP A 343 -17.85 9.37 -10.36
N ARG A 344 -17.38 8.44 -11.19
CA ARG A 344 -16.15 8.58 -11.98
C ARG A 344 -16.53 9.04 -13.38
N LYS A 345 -16.30 10.32 -13.68
CA LYS A 345 -16.51 10.85 -15.02
C LYS A 345 -15.56 10.20 -16.03
N LEU A 346 -16.12 9.42 -16.95
CA LEU A 346 -15.38 8.83 -18.05
C LEU A 346 -14.85 9.93 -18.98
N HIS A 347 -13.55 9.88 -19.28
CA HIS A 347 -12.86 10.84 -20.13
C HIS A 347 -12.04 10.13 -21.19
N VAL A 348 -12.29 10.52 -22.44
CA VAL A 348 -11.59 10.03 -23.63
C VAL A 348 -10.98 11.23 -24.35
N ALA A 349 -9.77 11.08 -24.89
CA ALA A 349 -9.08 12.17 -25.57
C ALA A 349 -9.88 12.66 -26.79
N LYS A 350 -9.96 13.97 -27.04
CA LYS A 350 -10.69 14.55 -28.19
C LYS A 350 -10.23 14.03 -29.57
N ARG A 351 -9.01 13.49 -29.67
CA ARG A 351 -8.45 12.91 -30.90
C ARG A 351 -8.16 11.41 -30.67
N PRO A 352 -8.53 10.53 -31.61
CA PRO A 352 -8.22 9.11 -31.51
C PRO A 352 -6.72 8.84 -31.63
N SER A 353 -6.30 7.74 -31.02
CA SER A 353 -4.92 7.26 -31.04
C SER A 353 -4.54 6.62 -32.38
N ALA A 354 -5.50 5.97 -33.03
CA ALA A 354 -5.39 5.49 -34.41
C ALA A 354 -6.63 5.90 -35.21
N ARG A 355 -6.44 6.40 -36.43
CA ARG A 355 -7.52 6.78 -37.36
C ARG A 355 -7.64 5.75 -38.47
N ASN A 356 -8.84 5.60 -39.02
CA ASN A 356 -9.12 4.81 -40.23
C ASN A 356 -8.70 3.32 -40.14
N VAL A 357 -8.75 2.73 -38.95
CA VAL A 357 -8.37 1.33 -38.70
C VAL A 357 -9.46 0.41 -39.26
N THR A 358 -9.08 -0.56 -40.10
CA THR A 358 -10.05 -1.49 -40.71
C THR A 358 -10.58 -2.51 -39.71
N PHE A 359 -11.76 -3.10 -39.97
CA PHE A 359 -12.28 -4.21 -39.17
C PHE A 359 -11.33 -5.43 -39.15
N GLU A 360 -10.59 -5.69 -40.23
CA GLU A 360 -9.54 -6.70 -40.29
C GLU A 360 -8.37 -6.36 -39.35
N GLN A 361 -7.92 -5.11 -39.34
CA GLN A 361 -6.88 -4.64 -38.41
C GLN A 361 -7.34 -4.67 -36.95
N ILE A 362 -8.64 -4.52 -36.68
CA ILE A 362 -9.24 -4.66 -35.35
C ILE A 362 -9.23 -6.12 -34.91
N SER A 363 -9.63 -7.05 -35.79
CA SER A 363 -9.51 -8.49 -35.54
C SER A 363 -8.07 -8.89 -35.25
N ALA A 364 -7.14 -8.56 -36.16
CA ALA A 364 -5.75 -9.04 -36.11
C ALA A 364 -4.86 -8.37 -35.06
N ASN A 365 -5.07 -7.08 -34.75
CA ASN A 365 -4.16 -6.34 -33.85
C ASN A 365 -4.77 -6.03 -32.47
N TYR A 366 -6.08 -6.14 -32.28
CA TYR A 366 -6.78 -5.73 -31.06
C TYR A 366 -7.59 -6.86 -30.38
N GLY A 367 -7.40 -8.12 -30.78
CA GLY A 367 -8.07 -9.27 -30.15
C GLY A 367 -9.60 -9.29 -30.33
N ALA A 368 -10.13 -8.60 -31.36
CA ALA A 368 -11.55 -8.34 -31.51
C ALA A 368 -12.15 -8.96 -32.80
N PRO A 369 -12.10 -10.30 -32.98
CA PRO A 369 -12.50 -10.96 -34.23
C PRO A 369 -13.98 -10.79 -34.55
N PHE A 370 -14.83 -10.67 -33.53
CA PHE A 370 -16.28 -10.49 -33.68
C PHE A 370 -16.72 -9.03 -33.78
N PHE A 371 -15.80 -8.06 -33.93
CA PHE A 371 -16.13 -6.62 -33.90
C PHE A 371 -17.25 -6.22 -34.88
N ARG A 372 -17.20 -6.68 -36.14
CA ARG A 372 -18.25 -6.42 -37.14
C ARG A 372 -19.61 -6.96 -36.67
N THR A 373 -19.63 -8.17 -36.12
CA THR A 373 -20.83 -8.83 -35.61
C THR A 373 -21.39 -8.12 -34.39
N ALA A 374 -20.52 -7.68 -33.46
CA ALA A 374 -20.91 -6.89 -32.29
C ALA A 374 -21.52 -5.53 -32.68
N VAL A 375 -20.92 -4.82 -33.64
CA VAL A 375 -21.48 -3.55 -34.16
C VAL A 375 -22.82 -3.79 -34.86
N ALA A 376 -22.95 -4.85 -35.67
CA ALA A 376 -24.24 -5.19 -36.29
C ALA A 376 -25.31 -5.53 -35.22
N ARG A 377 -24.94 -6.31 -34.19
CA ARG A 377 -25.83 -6.67 -33.07
C ARG A 377 -26.30 -5.44 -32.30
N TYR A 378 -25.37 -4.53 -31.98
CA TYR A 378 -25.66 -3.25 -31.34
C TYR A 378 -26.65 -2.44 -32.18
N VAL A 379 -26.39 -2.24 -33.48
CA VAL A 379 -27.30 -1.52 -34.39
C VAL A 379 -28.69 -2.18 -34.47
N ILE A 380 -28.78 -3.51 -34.48
CA ILE A 380 -30.07 -4.21 -34.47
C ILE A 380 -30.83 -3.93 -33.15
N LEU A 381 -30.17 -4.08 -32.01
CA LEU A 381 -30.78 -3.92 -30.68
C LEU A 381 -31.13 -2.46 -30.37
N THR A 382 -30.30 -1.49 -30.75
CA THR A 382 -30.63 -0.06 -30.61
C THR A 382 -31.88 0.32 -31.40
N ASN A 383 -32.05 -0.23 -32.61
CA ASN A 383 -33.24 0.04 -33.44
C ASN A 383 -34.46 -0.79 -33.01
N LYS A 384 -34.26 -1.97 -32.40
CA LYS A 384 -35.32 -2.91 -32.01
C LYS A 384 -34.93 -3.66 -30.72
N PRO A 385 -35.07 -3.03 -29.53
CA PRO A 385 -34.59 -3.60 -28.28
C PRO A 385 -35.32 -4.89 -27.87
N ASN A 386 -36.60 -5.02 -28.24
CA ASN A 386 -37.46 -6.13 -27.83
C ASN A 386 -37.32 -7.41 -28.70
N LEU A 387 -36.26 -7.53 -29.51
CA LEU A 387 -36.02 -8.73 -30.34
C LEU A 387 -35.46 -9.88 -29.50
N ARG A 388 -36.01 -11.08 -29.70
CA ARG A 388 -35.45 -12.31 -29.12
C ARG A 388 -34.13 -12.67 -29.80
N SER A 389 -33.21 -13.32 -29.07
CA SER A 389 -31.85 -13.63 -29.54
C SER A 389 -31.82 -14.32 -30.92
N ASN A 390 -32.73 -15.27 -31.17
CA ASN A 390 -32.84 -15.95 -32.47
C ASN A 390 -33.29 -15.02 -33.63
N GLN A 391 -34.07 -13.98 -33.35
CA GLN A 391 -34.46 -12.95 -34.32
C GLN A 391 -33.33 -11.96 -34.60
N VAL A 392 -32.49 -11.69 -33.59
CA VAL A 392 -31.26 -10.90 -33.73
C VAL A 392 -30.27 -11.64 -34.63
N GLU A 393 -29.98 -12.92 -34.35
CA GLU A 393 -29.07 -13.75 -35.17
C GLU A 393 -29.48 -13.79 -36.65
N ARG A 394 -30.77 -14.01 -36.95
CA ARG A 394 -31.29 -13.98 -38.33
C ARG A 394 -31.10 -12.61 -39.03
N ARG A 395 -31.07 -11.51 -38.27
CA ARG A 395 -30.86 -10.15 -38.79
C ARG A 395 -29.40 -9.75 -38.92
N LEU A 396 -28.45 -10.42 -38.24
CA LEU A 396 -27.01 -10.12 -38.37
C LEU A 396 -26.52 -10.27 -39.81
N TRP A 397 -26.96 -11.34 -40.49
CA TRP A 397 -26.57 -11.65 -41.88
C TRP A 397 -27.09 -10.62 -42.90
N THR A 398 -28.23 -9.99 -42.63
CA THR A 398 -28.85 -8.99 -43.53
C THR A 398 -28.50 -7.55 -43.16
N THR A 399 -27.90 -7.31 -41.99
CA THR A 399 -27.52 -5.97 -41.52
C THR A 399 -26.26 -5.49 -42.24
N ARG A 400 -26.42 -4.45 -43.07
CA ARG A 400 -25.31 -3.77 -43.76
C ARG A 400 -24.73 -2.67 -42.87
N ILE A 401 -23.42 -2.72 -42.62
CA ILE A 401 -22.68 -1.63 -42.00
C ILE A 401 -22.03 -0.82 -43.14
N PRO A 402 -22.34 0.48 -43.32
CA PRO A 402 -21.91 1.26 -44.48
C PRO A 402 -20.44 1.74 -44.43
N PHE A 403 -19.67 1.28 -43.44
CA PHE A 403 -18.26 1.61 -43.27
C PHE A 403 -17.47 0.36 -42.83
N THR A 404 -16.18 0.32 -43.18
CA THR A 404 -15.24 -0.77 -42.83
C THR A 404 -14.08 -0.29 -41.98
N LYS A 405 -14.05 1.00 -41.65
CA LYS A 405 -12.96 1.69 -40.92
C LYS A 405 -13.53 2.52 -39.78
N VAL A 406 -12.87 2.51 -38.63
CA VAL A 406 -13.22 3.32 -37.46
C VAL A 406 -12.00 4.00 -36.85
N SER A 407 -12.24 4.94 -35.95
CA SER A 407 -11.21 5.54 -35.10
C SER A 407 -11.13 4.78 -33.77
N ILE A 408 -9.92 4.58 -33.26
CA ILE A 408 -9.65 3.83 -32.03
C ILE A 408 -8.94 4.73 -31.02
N TRP A 409 -9.39 4.67 -29.77
CA TRP A 409 -8.76 5.33 -28.64
C TRP A 409 -8.06 4.30 -27.77
N HIS A 410 -6.76 4.49 -27.58
CA HIS A 410 -5.90 3.56 -26.84
C HIS A 410 -5.89 3.76 -25.33
N ARG A 411 -6.68 4.72 -24.83
CA ARG A 411 -6.80 5.00 -23.39
C ARG A 411 -8.14 5.66 -23.08
N ILE A 412 -8.81 5.12 -22.08
CA ILE A 412 -9.94 5.72 -21.38
C ILE A 412 -9.44 6.11 -19.98
N LYS A 413 -9.78 7.30 -19.50
CA LYS A 413 -9.50 7.74 -18.13
C LYS A 413 -10.78 7.79 -17.33
N PHE A 414 -10.72 7.35 -16.09
CA PHE A 414 -11.71 7.66 -15.08
C PHE A 414 -11.22 8.90 -14.33
N LEU A 415 -12.04 9.95 -14.35
CA LEU A 415 -11.74 11.19 -13.64
C LEU A 415 -12.59 11.27 -12.38
N ARG A 416 -11.94 11.56 -11.26
CA ARG A 416 -12.61 11.97 -10.04
C ARG A 416 -12.58 13.49 -9.98
N THR A 417 -13.75 14.10 -9.85
CA THR A 417 -13.85 15.50 -9.46
C THR A 417 -13.73 15.56 -7.94
N SER A 418 -12.90 16.46 -7.45
CA SER A 418 -12.87 16.82 -6.03
C SER A 418 -13.07 18.33 -5.97
N ILE A 419 -14.02 18.77 -5.17
CA ILE A 419 -14.13 20.17 -4.79
C ILE A 419 -12.94 20.44 -3.86
N SER A 420 -11.97 21.21 -4.34
CA SER A 420 -10.87 21.66 -3.49
C SER A 420 -11.35 22.74 -2.53
N SER A 421 -10.60 22.95 -1.46
CA SER A 421 -10.87 23.93 -0.40
C SER A 421 -10.98 25.39 -0.88
N THR A 422 -10.60 25.68 -2.14
CA THR A 422 -10.72 27.01 -2.76
C THR A 422 -12.00 27.15 -3.60
N GLY A 423 -12.93 26.20 -3.53
CA GLY A 423 -14.11 26.12 -4.38
C GLY A 423 -13.80 25.72 -5.84
N ALA A 424 -12.53 25.59 -6.20
CA ALA A 424 -12.12 25.15 -7.53
C ALA A 424 -12.32 23.62 -7.67
N SER A 425 -13.03 23.22 -8.72
CA SER A 425 -13.16 21.81 -9.11
C SER A 425 -11.82 21.27 -9.59
N CYS A 426 -11.14 20.46 -8.78
CA CYS A 426 -9.91 19.78 -9.13
C CYS A 426 -10.23 18.39 -9.71
N THR A 427 -10.09 18.24 -11.03
CA THR A 427 -10.33 16.97 -11.72
C THR A 427 -9.05 16.15 -11.83
N THR A 428 -8.95 15.04 -11.11
CA THR A 428 -7.79 14.14 -11.11
C THR A 428 -8.11 12.83 -11.83
N THR A 429 -7.11 12.18 -12.44
CA THR A 429 -7.28 10.83 -13.03
C THR A 429 -7.22 9.81 -11.90
N SER A 430 -8.35 9.20 -11.56
CA SER A 430 -8.41 8.15 -10.54
C SER A 430 -7.90 6.80 -11.06
N ASP A 431 -8.15 6.51 -12.34
CA ASP A 431 -7.85 5.23 -12.97
C ASP A 431 -7.83 5.37 -14.50
N SER A 432 -7.35 4.37 -15.25
CA SER A 432 -7.45 4.35 -16.71
C SER A 432 -7.21 2.98 -17.35
N ILE A 433 -8.10 2.61 -18.26
CA ILE A 433 -8.01 1.43 -19.15
C ILE A 433 -7.18 1.79 -20.39
N HIS A 434 -6.27 0.90 -20.79
CA HIS A 434 -5.46 0.98 -22.01
C HIS A 434 -5.78 -0.18 -22.95
N VAL A 435 -5.82 0.12 -24.25
CA VAL A 435 -6.09 -0.83 -25.33
C VAL A 435 -5.15 -0.51 -26.49
N ARG A 436 -4.00 -1.17 -26.55
CA ARG A 436 -2.85 -0.87 -27.41
C ARG A 436 -2.30 -2.13 -28.05
N PRO A 437 -2.21 -2.21 -29.39
CA PRO A 437 -1.54 -3.32 -30.06
C PRO A 437 -0.04 -3.29 -29.76
N ALA A 438 0.64 -4.43 -29.95
CA ALA A 438 2.09 -4.46 -29.94
C ALA A 438 2.65 -3.56 -31.06
N THR A 439 3.76 -2.87 -30.78
CA THR A 439 4.40 -1.92 -31.70
C THR A 439 5.91 -2.09 -31.70
N LYS A 440 6.62 -1.37 -32.56
CA LYS A 440 8.09 -1.26 -32.47
C LYS A 440 8.47 0.16 -32.02
N ASP A 441 9.45 0.27 -31.12
CA ASP A 441 9.99 1.56 -30.72
C ASP A 441 10.85 2.19 -31.83
N LYS A 442 11.33 3.43 -31.59
CA LYS A 442 12.22 4.15 -32.53
C LYS A 442 13.55 3.43 -32.83
N ARG A 443 13.88 2.35 -32.10
CA ARG A 443 15.08 1.51 -32.26
C ARG A 443 14.74 0.11 -32.78
N GLY A 444 13.51 -0.09 -33.27
CA GLY A 444 13.04 -1.37 -33.84
C GLY A 444 12.70 -2.46 -32.81
N ARG A 445 12.82 -2.18 -31.50
CA ARG A 445 12.55 -3.15 -30.43
C ARG A 445 11.05 -3.34 -30.26
N LEU A 446 10.62 -4.58 -30.05
CA LEU A 446 9.22 -4.90 -29.80
C LEU A 446 8.78 -4.29 -28.46
N VAL A 447 7.73 -3.47 -28.52
CA VAL A 447 6.95 -3.01 -27.37
C VAL A 447 5.70 -3.89 -27.32
N PRO A 448 5.51 -4.71 -26.27
CA PRO A 448 4.31 -5.54 -26.12
C PRO A 448 3.02 -4.72 -26.16
N GLY A 449 1.93 -5.35 -26.57
CA GLY A 449 0.59 -4.76 -26.46
C GLY A 449 0.15 -4.61 -25.01
N GLN A 450 -0.84 -3.75 -24.78
CA GLN A 450 -1.44 -3.51 -23.47
C GLN A 450 -2.97 -3.46 -23.62
N PHE A 451 -3.67 -4.45 -23.08
CA PHE A 451 -5.11 -4.69 -23.21
C PHE A 451 -5.73 -4.89 -21.82
N ASP A 452 -5.88 -3.80 -21.08
CA ASP A 452 -6.42 -3.82 -19.72
C ASP A 452 -7.87 -4.35 -19.73
N THR A 453 -8.16 -5.34 -18.86
CA THR A 453 -9.50 -5.94 -18.76
C THR A 453 -10.45 -5.01 -18.01
N ALA A 454 -11.71 -4.93 -18.48
CA ALA A 454 -12.78 -4.20 -17.82
C ALA A 454 -14.00 -5.10 -17.57
N LEU A 455 -14.57 -4.99 -16.38
CA LEU A 455 -15.92 -5.46 -16.08
C LEU A 455 -16.91 -4.35 -16.45
N VAL A 456 -18.02 -4.70 -17.09
CA VAL A 456 -19.10 -3.77 -17.41
C VAL A 456 -20.37 -4.27 -16.74
N ASN A 457 -20.98 -3.41 -15.92
CA ASN A 457 -22.34 -3.65 -15.41
C ASN A 457 -23.31 -3.52 -16.59
N ASP A 458 -24.05 -4.58 -16.89
CA ASP A 458 -25.05 -4.61 -17.97
C ASP A 458 -26.42 -4.08 -17.52
N SER A 459 -26.45 -3.32 -16.42
CA SER A 459 -27.60 -2.86 -15.64
C SER A 459 -28.38 -3.95 -14.88
N THR A 460 -27.83 -5.17 -14.76
CA THR A 460 -28.33 -6.19 -13.83
C THR A 460 -27.43 -6.41 -12.60
N GLY A 461 -26.22 -5.84 -12.58
CA GLY A 461 -25.28 -5.98 -11.47
C GLY A 461 -25.51 -4.98 -10.33
N ASP A 462 -25.27 -5.44 -9.10
CA ASP A 462 -25.37 -4.61 -7.89
C ASP A 462 -24.11 -3.74 -7.69
N THR A 463 -24.15 -2.86 -6.70
CA THR A 463 -23.05 -1.98 -6.26
C THR A 463 -21.86 -2.74 -5.68
N THR A 464 -22.04 -4.00 -5.26
CA THR A 464 -21.00 -4.89 -4.74
C THR A 464 -21.16 -6.30 -5.28
N GLY A 465 -20.04 -6.94 -5.66
CA GLY A 465 -20.02 -8.29 -6.23
C GLY A 465 -19.62 -8.32 -7.70
N ILE A 466 -19.66 -9.52 -8.30
CA ILE A 466 -19.43 -9.73 -9.74
C ILE A 466 -20.67 -10.28 -10.46
N ASP A 467 -21.75 -10.54 -9.73
CA ASP A 467 -23.02 -10.96 -10.33
C ASP A 467 -23.64 -9.77 -11.09
N GLY A 468 -24.11 -10.02 -12.31
CA GLY A 468 -24.53 -8.96 -13.26
C GLY A 468 -23.38 -8.08 -13.81
N MET A 469 -22.12 -8.46 -13.57
CA MET A 469 -20.96 -7.85 -14.23
C MET A 469 -20.49 -8.77 -15.36
N ALA A 470 -20.67 -8.35 -16.61
CA ALA A 470 -20.12 -9.07 -17.74
C ALA A 470 -18.61 -8.77 -17.87
N PRO A 471 -17.72 -9.79 -17.85
CA PRO A 471 -16.36 -9.57 -18.34
C PRO A 471 -16.44 -9.27 -19.83
N LEU A 472 -15.89 -8.14 -20.26
CA LEU A 472 -15.59 -7.94 -21.67
C LEU A 472 -14.25 -8.62 -21.98
N PRO A 473 -14.24 -9.77 -22.68
CA PRO A 473 -13.02 -10.30 -23.22
C PRO A 473 -12.49 -9.36 -24.30
N VAL A 474 -11.47 -8.58 -23.95
CA VAL A 474 -10.36 -8.35 -24.89
C VAL A 474 -9.44 -9.58 -24.74
N LEU A 475 -9.95 -10.73 -25.18
CA LEU A 475 -9.20 -11.98 -25.26
C LEU A 475 -8.22 -11.90 -26.45
N PRO A 476 -7.11 -12.67 -26.40
CA PRO A 476 -5.84 -12.29 -27.01
C PRO A 476 -5.84 -12.12 -28.55
#